data_AF-A0A8T4NUH3-F1
#
_entry.id   AF-A0A8T4NUH3-F1
#
_cell.length_a   1.000
_cell.length_b   1.000
_cell.length_c   1.000
_cell.angle_alpha   90.00
_cell.angle_beta   90.00
_cell.angle_gamma   90.00
#
_symmetry.space_group_name_H-M   'P 1'
#
loop_
_entity.id
_entity.type
_entity.pdbx_description
1 polymer ?
#
loop_
_entity_poly.entity_id
_entity_poly.type
_entity_poly.pdbx_seq_one_letter_code
_entity_poly.pdbx_strand_id
1 'polypeptide(L)' 'MKKIYAEAGYGNKTFLSTEIEEGKREYRIPRFIIPKKIESFYIRIWIFKKVYVFSTKNGFEINKKSKNKFKVIFGIAGY' A
#
# COMPACT_ATOMS: atom_id res chain seq x y z
N MET A 1 10.54 8.07 -14.39
CA MET A 1 10.25 6.63 -14.30
C MET A 1 8.91 6.48 -13.59
N LYS A 2 8.04 5.61 -14.10
CA LYS A 2 6.71 5.35 -13.53
C LYS A 2 6.87 4.45 -12.32
N LYS A 3 6.37 4.85 -11.15
CA LYS A 3 6.29 3.94 -9.99
C LYS A 3 4.86 3.46 -9.86
N ILE A 4 4.72 2.19 -9.52
CA ILE A 4 3.42 1.52 -9.41
C ILE A 4 3.37 0.85 -8.04
N TYR A 5 2.34 1.19 -7.28
CA TYR A 5 2.04 0.60 -5.97
C TYR A 5 0.69 -0.10 -6.05
N ALA A 6 0.72 -1.41 -6.24
CA ALA A 6 -0.47 -2.24 -6.32
C ALA A 6 -0.85 -2.71 -4.91
N GLU A 7 -2.01 -2.29 -4.42
CA GLU A 7 -2.54 -2.64 -3.11
C GLU A 7 -3.80 -3.51 -3.23
N ALA A 8 -3.86 -4.56 -2.43
CA ALA A 8 -5.03 -5.43 -2.24
C ALA A 8 -5.31 -5.57 -0.75
N GLY A 9 -6.53 -5.31 -0.31
CA GLY A 9 -6.83 -5.33 1.12
C GLY A 9 -8.23 -4.95 1.54
N TYR A 10 -8.53 -5.28 2.78
CA TYR A 10 -9.79 -4.95 3.44
C TYR A 10 -9.68 -3.64 4.22
N GLY A 11 -10.75 -2.84 4.20
CA GLY A 11 -10.86 -1.58 4.94
C GLY A 11 -10.44 -0.32 4.18
N ASN A 12 -10.04 -0.44 2.91
CA ASN A 12 -9.99 0.68 1.96
C ASN A 12 -11.32 0.84 1.21
N LYS A 13 -11.48 1.95 0.47
CA LYS A 13 -12.69 2.20 -0.35
C LYS A 13 -12.94 1.07 -1.36
N THR A 14 -11.87 0.46 -1.86
CA THR A 14 -11.91 -0.67 -2.78
C THR A 14 -11.00 -1.77 -2.28
N PHE A 15 -11.36 -3.03 -2.56
CA PHE A 15 -10.54 -4.19 -2.19
C PHE A 15 -9.22 -4.20 -2.96
N LEU A 16 -9.22 -3.73 -4.19
CA LEU A 16 -8.04 -3.59 -5.04
C LEU A 16 -7.85 -2.12 -5.40
N SER A 17 -6.59 -1.66 -5.37
CA SER A 17 -6.25 -0.34 -5.88
C SER A 17 -4.79 -0.28 -6.29
N THR A 18 -4.48 0.45 -7.35
CA THR A 18 -3.11 0.74 -7.76
C THR A 18 -2.90 2.24 -7.77
N GLU A 19 -1.85 2.69 -7.11
CA GLU A 19 -1.36 4.04 -7.21
C GLU A 19 -0.22 4.10 -8.22
N ILE A 20 -0.29 5.07 -9.13
CA ILE A 20 0.70 5.25 -10.17
C ILE A 20 1.27 6.66 -10.02
N GLU A 21 2.57 6.73 -9.75
CA GLU A 21 3.33 7.99 -9.76
C GLU A 21 4.07 8.13 -11.10
N GLU A 22 3.74 9.17 -11.85
CA GLU A 22 4.41 9.51 -13.11
C GLU A 22 4.85 10.99 -13.08
N GLY A 23 6.12 11.22 -12.73
CA GLY A 23 6.68 12.56 -12.63
C GLY A 23 6.05 13.37 -11.49
N LYS A 24 5.22 14.36 -11.82
CA LYS A 24 4.47 15.18 -10.84
C LYS A 24 3.00 14.76 -10.71
N ARG A 25 2.58 13.72 -11.42
CA ARG A 25 1.19 13.25 -11.43
C ARG A 25 1.09 11.97 -10.62
N GLU A 26 0.15 11.96 -9.70
CA GLU A 26 -0.20 10.80 -8.90
C GLU A 26 -1.68 10.52 -9.14
N TYR A 27 -2.02 9.28 -9.51
CA TYR A 27 -3.41 8.88 -9.67
C TYR A 27 -3.63 7.47 -9.17
N ARG A 28 -4.85 7.23 -8.67
CA ARG A 28 -5.26 5.96 -8.07
C ARG A 28 -6.33 5.31 -8.94
N ILE A 29 -6.08 4.06 -9.32
CA ILE A 29 -7.00 3.23 -10.07
C ILE A 29 -7.58 2.19 -9.09
N PRO A 30 -8.90 1.96 -9.04
CA PRO A 30 -9.52 0.92 -8.20
C PRO A 30 -9.35 -0.50 -8.80
N ARG A 31 -8.13 -0.84 -9.22
CA ARG A 31 -7.78 -2.12 -9.84
C ARG A 31 -6.37 -2.52 -9.42
N PHE A 32 -6.06 -3.81 -9.41
CA PHE A 32 -4.73 -4.32 -9.11
C PHE A 32 -3.93 -4.43 -10.40
N ILE A 33 -2.86 -3.65 -10.54
CA ILE A 33 -1.99 -3.62 -11.72
C ILE A 33 -0.57 -3.89 -11.22
N ILE A 34 -0.03 -5.04 -11.62
CA ILE A 34 1.31 -5.46 -11.21
C ILE A 34 2.37 -4.60 -11.92
N PRO A 35 3.38 -4.05 -11.20
CA PRO A 35 4.52 -3.38 -11.83
C PRO A 35 5.31 -4.33 -12.72
N LYS A 36 5.96 -3.78 -13.77
CA LYS A 36 6.81 -4.57 -14.67
C LYS A 36 8.05 -5.11 -13.95
N LYS A 37 8.57 -4.35 -12.97
CA LYS A 37 9.65 -4.78 -12.09
C LYS A 37 9.25 -4.55 -10.64
N ILE A 38 9.10 -5.64 -9.89
CA ILE A 38 8.82 -5.58 -8.45
C ILE A 38 10.10 -5.21 -7.70
N GLU A 39 10.02 -4.17 -6.88
CA GLU A 39 11.13 -3.72 -6.04
C GLU A 39 10.93 -4.14 -4.58
N SER A 40 9.71 -4.03 -4.07
CA SER A 40 9.41 -4.41 -2.69
C SER A 40 7.96 -4.82 -2.49
N PHE A 41 7.75 -5.60 -1.44
CA PHE A 41 6.43 -5.99 -0.96
C PHE A 41 6.22 -5.38 0.41
N TYR A 42 4.99 -5.00 0.72
CA TYR A 42 4.63 -4.54 2.05
C TYR A 42 3.27 -5.06 2.50
N ILE A 43 3.15 -5.25 3.80
CA ILE A 43 1.92 -5.63 4.49
C ILE A 43 1.64 -4.55 5.52
N ARG A 44 0.48 -3.90 5.39
CA ARG A 44 0.00 -2.89 6.33
C ARG A 44 -1.21 -3.42 7.07
N ILE A 45 -1.07 -3.59 8.37
CA ILE A 45 -2.15 -4.05 9.26
C ILE A 45 -2.49 -2.91 10.21
N TRP A 46 -3.67 -2.32 10.04
CA TRP A 46 -4.25 -1.37 10.97
C TRP A 46 -5.14 -2.13 11.94
N ILE A 47 -4.79 -2.14 13.23
CA ILE A 47 -5.59 -2.72 14.31
C ILE A 47 -5.85 -1.64 15.37
N PHE A 48 -7.12 -1.24 15.52
CA PHE A 48 -7.55 -0.16 16.40
C PHE A 48 -6.78 1.15 16.15
N LYS A 49 -5.91 1.56 17.09
CA LYS A 49 -5.08 2.77 17.00
C LYS A 49 -3.67 2.50 16.49
N LYS A 50 -3.30 1.25 16.22
CA LYS A 50 -1.94 0.88 15.80
C LYS A 50 -1.95 0.47 14.33
N VAL A 51 -0.95 0.93 13.59
CA VAL A 51 -0.70 0.58 12.20
C VAL A 51 0.67 -0.06 12.14
N TYR A 52 0.69 -1.34 11.83
CA TYR A 52 1.89 -2.12 11.58
C TYR A 52 2.14 -2.08 10.08
N VAL A 53 3.35 -1.68 9.67
CA VAL A 53 3.79 -1.75 8.28
C VAL A 53 5.02 -2.63 8.27
N PHE A 54 4.93 -3.74 7.54
CA PHE A 54 6.05 -4.62 7.29
C PHE A 54 6.40 -4.50 5.82
N SER A 55 7.59 -4.01 5.48
CA SER A 55 8.08 -3.85 4.11
C SER A 55 9.37 -4.64 3.95
N THR A 56 9.54 -5.30 2.81
CA THR A 56 10.81 -5.97 2.50
C THR A 56 11.96 -4.98 2.31
N LYS A 57 11.66 -3.71 2.02
CA LYS A 57 12.67 -2.65 1.80
C LYS A 57 12.94 -1.83 3.05
N ASN A 58 11.88 -1.42 3.76
CA ASN A 58 12.00 -0.54 4.93
C ASN A 58 11.99 -1.30 6.26
N GLY A 59 11.75 -2.61 6.26
CA GLY A 59 11.63 -3.41 7.48
C GLY A 59 10.28 -3.21 8.17
N PHE A 60 10.28 -3.23 9.50
CA PHE A 60 9.07 -3.17 10.31
C PHE A 60 8.90 -1.81 10.98
N GLU A 61 7.75 -1.19 10.76
CA GLU A 61 7.38 0.11 11.31
C GLU A 61 6.06 0.01 12.07
N ILE A 62 6.00 0.61 13.26
CA ILE A 62 4.77 0.74 14.05
C ILE A 62 4.40 2.21 14.15
N ASN A 63 3.17 2.52 13.77
CA ASN A 63 2.61 3.86 13.84
C ASN A 63 1.35 3.88 14.72
N LYS A 64 1.13 4.97 15.46
CA LYS A 64 -0.09 5.19 16.25
C LYS A 64 -0.98 6.23 15.59
N LYS A 65 -2.27 5.94 15.45
CA LYS A 65 -3.31 6.83 14.91
C LYS A 65 -4.35 7.12 15.97
N SER A 66 -4.98 8.29 15.89
CA SER A 66 -6.01 8.73 16.83
C SER A 66 -7.33 7.95 16.69
N LYS A 67 -7.63 7.49 15.47
CA LYS A 67 -8.88 6.80 15.12
C LYS A 67 -8.74 5.29 15.20
N ASN A 68 -9.79 4.63 15.70
CA ASN A 68 -9.92 3.18 15.67
C ASN A 68 -10.37 2.74 14.28
N LYS A 69 -9.56 1.92 13.60
CA LYS A 69 -9.95 1.23 12.36
C LYS A 69 -9.33 -0.16 12.31
N PHE A 70 -9.95 -1.02 11.53
CA PHE A 70 -9.37 -2.30 11.14
C PHE A 70 -9.14 -2.30 9.63
N LYS A 71 -7.89 -2.50 9.21
CA LYS A 71 -7.51 -2.62 7.79
C LYS A 71 -6.40 -3.64 7.65
N VAL A 72 -6.44 -4.43 6.59
CA VAL A 72 -5.35 -5.35 6.23
C VAL A 72 -5.08 -5.15 4.76
N ILE A 73 -3.89 -4.66 4.43
CA ILE A 73 -3.52 -4.29 3.07
C ILE A 73 -2.21 -4.98 2.73
N PHE A 74 -2.19 -5.73 1.65
CA PHE A 74 -1.00 -6.24 1.00
C PHE A 74 -0.67 -5.33 -0.18
N GLY A 75 0.59 -4.95 -0.33
CA GLY A 75 1.04 -4.00 -1.32
C GLY A 75 2.30 -4.47 -2.03
N ILE A 76 2.41 -4.15 -3.32
CA ILE A 76 3.59 -4.39 -4.14
C ILE A 76 4.02 -3.04 -4.69
N ALA A 77 5.28 -2.67 -4.47
CA ALA A 77 5.89 -1.47 -5.04
C ALA A 77 6.89 -1.87 -6.12
N GLY A 78 6.89 -1.11 -7.21
CA GLY A 78 7.80 -1.35 -8.32
C GLY A 78 7.72 -0.27 -9.40
N TYR A 79 8.27 -0.60 -10.57
CA TYR A 79 8.31 0.25 -11.76
C TYR A 79 7.65 -0.43 -12.96
#